data_AF-A0A2H0D1A1-F1
#
_entry.id   AF-A0A2H0D1A1-F1
#
_cell.length_a   1.000
_cell.length_b   1.000
_cell.length_c   1.000
_cell.angle_alpha   90.00
_cell.angle_beta   90.00
_cell.angle_gamma   90.00
#
_symmetry.space_group_name_H-M   'P 1'
#
loop_
_entity.id
_entity.type
_entity.pdbx_description
1 polymer ?
#
loop_
_entity_poly.entity_id
_entity_poly.type
_entity_poly.pdbx_seq_one_letter_code
_entity_poly.pdbx_strand_id
1 'polypeptide(L)'
;MSCTKLSIKEIKQQYLLICEYYKKYLKKFGVKLPKFYDQNKKLTKNALVLVYLTLGYPKTKEVTKTELTQFVRGFYPETNDVQQARHLGAQDGWWIVAGGRDNVVIKVKRGNYQLYTLEQPYPAFKKGHRIAKTDSWDKIREQYGFRCATCGSREGEPHFHWPATKTKLQKAHKDPNQPLAAGNIIPQCQKCNRADRNRWVYDDKSRVIKLADANFIKNFDKKVRWKIFKILYQEFNKKSCVEK
;
A
#
# COMPACT_ATOMS: atom_id res chain seq x y z
N MET A 1 23.85 -2.25 -25.62
CA MET A 1 22.68 -2.85 -24.92
C MET A 1 21.59 -3.07 -25.95
N SER A 2 21.26 -4.32 -26.28
CA SER A 2 20.28 -4.61 -27.34
C SER A 2 18.90 -4.18 -26.88
N CYS A 3 18.33 -3.20 -27.60
CA CYS A 3 16.94 -2.81 -27.44
C CYS A 3 16.11 -4.01 -27.91
N THR A 4 15.54 -4.79 -26.98
CA THR A 4 14.71 -5.96 -27.33
C THR A 4 13.45 -5.45 -28.03
N LYS A 5 13.51 -5.35 -29.36
CA LYS A 5 12.40 -4.90 -30.20
C LYS A 5 11.43 -6.08 -30.31
N LEU A 6 10.49 -6.18 -29.38
CA LEU A 6 9.44 -7.19 -29.44
C LEU A 6 8.47 -6.85 -30.57
N SER A 7 8.15 -7.85 -31.38
CA SER A 7 7.08 -7.77 -32.34
C SER A 7 5.71 -7.69 -31.64
N ILE A 8 4.72 -7.12 -32.32
CA ILE A 8 3.34 -7.07 -31.82
C ILE A 8 2.80 -8.50 -31.56
N LYS A 9 3.25 -9.48 -32.34
CA LYS A 9 2.88 -10.89 -32.18
C LYS A 9 3.38 -11.46 -30.85
N GLU A 10 4.65 -11.24 -30.52
CA GLU A 10 5.24 -11.68 -29.24
C GLU A 10 4.56 -10.98 -28.06
N ILE A 11 4.30 -9.67 -28.18
CA ILE A 11 3.58 -8.91 -27.15
C ILE A 11 2.19 -9.50 -26.91
N LYS A 12 1.45 -9.83 -27.98
CA LYS A 12 0.13 -10.43 -27.89
C LYS A 12 0.17 -11.82 -27.27
N GLN A 13 1.12 -12.66 -27.66
CA GLN A 13 1.29 -14.01 -27.09
C GLN A 13 1.59 -13.94 -25.59
N GLN A 14 2.52 -13.08 -25.20
CA GLN A 14 2.85 -12.90 -23.78
C GLN A 14 1.66 -12.34 -23.00
N TYR A 15 0.90 -11.43 -23.59
CA TYR A 15 -0.29 -10.88 -22.95
C TYR A 15 -1.41 -11.93 -22.77
N LEU A 16 -1.57 -12.87 -23.70
CA LEU A 16 -2.50 -13.99 -23.55
C LEU A 16 -2.10 -14.90 -22.39
N LEU A 17 -0.81 -15.22 -22.24
CA LEU A 17 -0.28 -15.95 -21.07
C LEU A 17 -0.67 -15.24 -19.76
N ILE A 18 -0.45 -13.92 -19.69
CA ILE A 18 -0.84 -13.12 -18.51
C ILE A 18 -2.34 -13.26 -18.24
N CYS A 19 -3.19 -13.25 -19.27
CA CYS A 19 -4.63 -13.38 -19.14
C CYS A 19 -5.06 -14.75 -18.60
N GLU A 20 -4.37 -15.83 -18.99
CA GLU A 20 -4.62 -17.18 -18.48
C GLU A 20 -4.29 -17.28 -17.00
N TYR A 21 -3.09 -16.86 -16.60
CA TYR A 21 -2.70 -16.84 -15.19
C TYR A 21 -3.60 -15.91 -14.35
N TYR A 22 -3.96 -14.76 -14.90
CA TYR A 22 -4.89 -13.84 -14.25
C TYR A 22 -6.23 -14.52 -13.95
N LYS A 23 -6.83 -15.18 -14.95
CA LYS A 23 -8.11 -15.89 -14.76
C LYS A 23 -8.00 -17.03 -13.76
N LYS A 24 -6.90 -17.79 -13.81
CA LYS A 24 -6.67 -18.97 -12.97
C LYS A 24 -6.37 -18.62 -11.51
N TYR A 25 -5.56 -17.58 -11.27
CA TYR A 25 -5.01 -17.32 -9.95
C TYR A 25 -5.40 -15.97 -9.33
N LEU A 26 -5.40 -14.89 -10.12
CA LEU A 26 -5.39 -13.52 -9.59
C LEU A 26 -6.77 -12.85 -9.55
N LYS A 27 -7.69 -13.23 -10.45
CA LYS A 27 -9.03 -12.63 -10.56
C LYS A 27 -9.81 -12.68 -9.24
N LYS A 28 -9.71 -13.80 -8.52
CA LYS A 28 -10.38 -13.99 -7.21
C LYS A 28 -9.89 -13.01 -6.13
N PHE A 29 -8.68 -12.48 -6.27
CA PHE A 29 -8.11 -11.49 -5.35
C PHE A 29 -8.38 -10.03 -5.80
N GLY A 30 -9.13 -9.83 -6.89
CA GLY A 30 -9.48 -8.50 -7.39
C GLY A 30 -8.32 -7.74 -8.04
N VAL A 31 -7.25 -8.44 -8.44
CA VAL A 31 -6.12 -7.85 -9.19
C VAL A 31 -6.67 -7.17 -10.45
N LYS A 32 -6.10 -6.02 -10.83
CA LYS A 32 -6.53 -5.27 -11.99
C LYS A 32 -5.71 -5.66 -13.21
N LEU A 33 -6.36 -6.34 -14.15
CA LEU A 33 -5.79 -6.60 -15.46
C LEU A 33 -5.78 -5.31 -16.31
N PRO A 34 -4.61 -4.80 -16.74
CA PRO A 34 -4.54 -3.67 -17.65
C PRO A 34 -5.28 -3.96 -18.95
N LYS A 35 -5.90 -2.97 -19.59
CA LYS A 35 -6.48 -3.19 -20.93
C LYS A 35 -5.35 -3.37 -21.95
N PHE A 36 -5.51 -4.29 -22.90
CA PHE A 36 -4.50 -4.48 -23.96
C PHE A 36 -4.42 -3.27 -24.90
N TYR A 37 -5.58 -2.79 -25.36
CA TYR A 37 -5.71 -1.61 -26.20
C TYR A 37 -6.43 -0.46 -25.48
N ASP A 38 -6.05 0.77 -25.80
CA ASP A 38 -6.80 1.98 -25.45
C ASP A 38 -7.98 2.23 -26.41
N GLN A 39 -8.71 3.34 -26.19
CA GLN A 39 -9.85 3.73 -27.03
C GLN A 39 -9.45 4.00 -28.50
N ASN A 40 -8.19 4.33 -28.75
CA ASN A 40 -7.61 4.61 -30.06
C ASN A 40 -6.93 3.38 -30.69
N LYS A 41 -7.19 2.17 -30.16
CA LYS A 41 -6.57 0.90 -30.58
C LYS A 41 -5.04 0.85 -30.46
N LYS A 42 -4.43 1.68 -29.60
CA LYS A 42 -2.99 1.62 -29.29
C LYS A 42 -2.73 0.76 -28.04
N LEU A 43 -1.59 0.09 -27.99
CA LEU A 43 -1.22 -0.77 -26.85
C LEU A 43 -1.05 0.05 -25.57
N THR A 44 -1.74 -0.28 -24.48
CA THR A 44 -1.61 0.57 -23.28
C THR A 44 -0.22 0.47 -22.64
N LYS A 45 0.29 1.58 -22.10
CA LYS A 45 1.59 1.60 -21.39
C LYS A 45 1.65 0.59 -20.24
N ASN A 46 0.54 0.40 -19.52
CA ASN A 46 0.45 -0.57 -18.44
C ASN A 46 0.54 -2.02 -18.96
N ALA A 47 -0.12 -2.34 -20.08
CA ALA A 47 -0.01 -3.66 -20.71
C ALA A 47 1.42 -3.91 -21.21
N LEU A 48 2.04 -2.92 -21.86
CA LEU A 48 3.44 -3.01 -22.33
C LEU A 48 4.41 -3.29 -21.19
N VAL A 49 4.32 -2.52 -20.10
CA VAL A 49 5.18 -2.72 -18.92
C VAL A 49 4.99 -4.10 -18.31
N LEU A 50 3.74 -4.53 -18.14
CA LEU A 50 3.45 -5.84 -17.58
C LEU A 50 3.98 -6.98 -18.48
N VAL A 51 3.74 -6.90 -19.79
CA VAL A 51 4.30 -7.83 -20.78
C VAL A 51 5.81 -7.92 -20.63
N TYR A 52 6.51 -6.79 -20.63
CA TYR A 52 7.97 -6.78 -20.56
C TYR A 52 8.52 -7.42 -19.28
N LEU A 53 7.90 -7.13 -18.13
CA LEU A 53 8.29 -7.69 -16.83
C LEU A 53 8.00 -9.19 -16.71
N THR A 54 7.09 -9.73 -17.52
CA THR A 54 6.71 -11.15 -17.51
C THR A 54 7.51 -12.01 -18.49
N LEU A 55 8.37 -11.41 -19.32
CA LEU A 55 9.18 -12.17 -20.28
C LEU A 55 10.05 -13.20 -19.54
N GLY A 56 10.04 -14.43 -20.04
CA GLY A 56 10.76 -15.55 -19.42
C GLY A 56 10.09 -16.15 -18.19
N TYR A 57 8.84 -15.78 -17.86
CA TYR A 57 8.09 -16.42 -16.78
C TYR A 57 8.11 -17.95 -16.90
N PRO A 58 8.37 -18.72 -15.82
CA PRO A 58 8.45 -18.28 -14.41
C PRO A 58 9.78 -17.64 -13.98
N LYS A 59 10.86 -17.78 -14.75
CA LYS A 59 12.20 -17.24 -14.43
C LYS A 59 12.40 -15.86 -15.07
N THR A 60 11.59 -14.90 -14.64
CA THR A 60 11.65 -13.51 -15.13
C THR A 60 13.00 -12.87 -14.80
N LYS A 61 13.43 -11.93 -15.65
CA LYS A 61 14.68 -11.19 -15.45
C LYS A 61 14.48 -9.92 -14.63
N GLU A 62 15.54 -9.49 -13.95
CA GLU A 62 15.63 -8.16 -13.39
C GLU A 62 15.78 -7.13 -14.52
N VAL A 63 14.97 -6.07 -14.49
CA VAL A 63 14.87 -5.04 -15.53
C VAL A 63 15.17 -3.68 -14.92
N THR A 64 16.03 -2.89 -15.57
CA THR A 64 16.32 -1.52 -15.10
C THR A 64 15.19 -0.56 -15.47
N LYS A 65 15.02 0.53 -14.70
CA LYS A 65 14.08 1.60 -15.08
C LYS A 65 14.35 2.16 -16.48
N THR A 66 15.62 2.30 -16.85
CA THR A 66 16.06 2.81 -18.15
C THR A 66 15.66 1.86 -19.28
N GLU A 67 15.92 0.57 -19.13
CA GLU A 67 15.55 -0.48 -20.09
C GLU A 67 14.03 -0.51 -20.32
N LEU A 68 13.26 -0.48 -19.23
CA LEU A 68 11.80 -0.46 -19.32
C LEU A 68 11.28 0.82 -20.01
N THR A 69 11.92 1.96 -19.74
CA THR A 69 11.58 3.24 -20.37
C THR A 69 11.90 3.22 -21.87
N GLN A 70 13.06 2.70 -22.26
CA GLN A 70 13.45 2.54 -23.66
C GLN A 70 12.48 1.63 -24.42
N PHE A 71 12.05 0.52 -23.81
CA PHE A 71 11.05 -0.37 -24.40
C PHE A 71 9.72 0.37 -24.66
N VAL A 72 9.20 1.10 -23.67
CA VAL A 72 7.94 1.85 -23.81
C VAL A 72 8.07 2.98 -24.84
N ARG A 73 9.24 3.63 -24.93
CA ARG A 73 9.52 4.66 -25.95
C ARG A 73 9.47 4.13 -27.38
N GLY A 74 9.71 2.83 -27.59
CA GLY A 74 9.50 2.18 -28.88
C GLY A 74 8.06 2.26 -29.40
N PHE A 75 7.08 2.44 -28.51
CA PHE A 75 5.66 2.62 -28.85
C PHE A 75 5.15 4.04 -28.58
N TYR A 76 5.76 4.75 -27.63
CA TYR A 76 5.38 6.09 -27.19
C TYR A 76 6.65 6.94 -26.97
N PRO A 77 7.22 7.55 -28.04
CA PRO A 77 8.51 8.25 -27.98
C PRO A 77 8.61 9.33 -26.89
N GLU A 78 7.53 10.10 -26.70
CA GLU A 78 7.41 11.18 -25.71
C GLU A 78 7.26 10.70 -24.25
N THR A 79 7.50 9.42 -23.99
CA THR A 79 7.36 8.88 -22.63
C THR A 79 8.54 9.31 -21.76
N ASN A 80 8.23 10.10 -20.75
CA ASN A 80 9.11 10.32 -19.60
C ASN A 80 9.37 9.02 -18.84
N ASP A 81 10.31 9.06 -17.91
CA ASP A 81 10.66 7.96 -17.01
C ASP A 81 9.46 7.11 -16.53
N VAL A 82 9.45 5.82 -16.91
CA VAL A 82 8.35 4.90 -16.61
C VAL A 82 8.31 4.60 -15.11
N GLN A 83 7.26 5.07 -14.43
CA GLN A 83 6.94 4.73 -13.03
C GLN A 83 5.84 3.68 -12.90
N GLN A 84 5.24 3.28 -14.03
CA GLN A 84 4.07 2.40 -14.12
C GLN A 84 4.30 1.05 -13.45
N ALA A 85 5.53 0.51 -13.47
CA ALA A 85 5.88 -0.73 -12.76
C ALA A 85 5.55 -0.67 -11.25
N ARG A 86 5.73 0.50 -10.60
CA ARG A 86 5.40 0.69 -9.18
C ARG A 86 3.89 0.72 -8.93
N HIS A 87 3.14 1.31 -9.86
CA HIS A 87 1.68 1.40 -9.78
C HIS A 87 1.05 0.03 -10.00
N LEU A 88 1.50 -0.68 -11.05
CA LEU A 88 1.07 -2.05 -11.34
C LEU A 88 1.27 -3.00 -10.15
N GLY A 89 2.34 -2.78 -9.37
CA GLY A 89 2.62 -3.50 -8.14
C GLY A 89 1.53 -3.34 -7.07
N ALA A 90 1.74 -2.41 -6.15
CA ALA A 90 0.89 -2.28 -4.96
C ALA A 90 -0.54 -1.76 -5.24
N GLN A 91 -0.77 -1.04 -6.34
CA GLN A 91 -2.08 -0.42 -6.61
C GLN A 91 -3.01 -1.29 -7.47
N ASP A 92 -2.43 -2.09 -8.37
CA ASP A 92 -3.17 -2.97 -9.28
C ASP A 92 -3.01 -4.45 -8.93
N GLY A 93 -2.07 -4.81 -8.06
CA GLY A 93 -2.01 -6.11 -7.38
C GLY A 93 -1.08 -7.14 -7.98
N TRP A 94 -0.28 -6.77 -8.98
CA TRP A 94 0.75 -7.64 -9.56
C TRP A 94 1.94 -7.74 -8.62
N TRP A 95 2.51 -8.93 -8.39
CA TRP A 95 3.65 -9.07 -7.48
C TRP A 95 4.97 -8.65 -8.15
N ILE A 96 5.11 -7.35 -8.43
CA ILE A 96 6.30 -6.73 -8.98
C ILE A 96 7.17 -6.22 -7.83
N VAL A 97 8.39 -6.76 -7.76
CA VAL A 97 9.41 -6.36 -6.80
C VAL A 97 10.17 -5.17 -7.35
N ALA A 98 10.31 -4.12 -6.54
CA ALA A 98 11.07 -2.93 -6.88
C ALA A 98 12.27 -2.81 -5.94
N GLY A 99 13.46 -2.62 -6.50
CA GLY A 99 14.67 -2.51 -5.69
C GLY A 99 14.74 -1.22 -4.87
N GLY A 100 15.49 -1.29 -3.76
CA GLY A 100 15.48 -0.25 -2.73
C GLY A 100 14.30 -0.35 -1.76
N ARG A 101 13.58 -1.48 -1.79
CA ARG A 101 12.67 -1.92 -0.74
C ARG A 101 13.26 -3.17 -0.09
N ASP A 102 13.01 -3.37 1.20
CA ASP A 102 13.42 -4.57 1.95
C ASP A 102 12.55 -5.78 1.54
N ASN A 103 12.66 -6.16 0.28
CA ASN A 103 11.85 -7.21 -0.32
C ASN A 103 12.25 -8.58 0.25
N VAL A 104 11.27 -9.35 0.69
CA VAL A 104 11.49 -10.64 1.35
C VAL A 104 11.66 -11.82 0.39
N VAL A 105 11.25 -11.67 -0.88
CA VAL A 105 11.21 -12.76 -1.86
C VAL A 105 12.43 -12.83 -2.78
N ILE A 106 12.89 -11.68 -3.28
CA ILE A 106 14.06 -11.56 -4.16
C ILE A 106 14.72 -10.21 -3.92
N LYS A 107 16.06 -10.19 -3.94
CA LYS A 107 16.85 -8.97 -3.78
C LYS A 107 17.03 -8.32 -5.16
N VAL A 108 16.41 -7.16 -5.34
CA VAL A 108 16.48 -6.37 -6.60
C VAL A 108 17.28 -5.09 -6.34
N LYS A 109 18.16 -4.71 -7.27
CA LYS A 109 19.00 -3.51 -7.12
C LYS A 109 18.14 -2.25 -7.17
N ARG A 110 18.51 -1.21 -6.40
CA ARG A 110 17.78 0.06 -6.39
C ARG A 110 17.65 0.62 -7.80
N GLY A 111 16.41 0.93 -8.21
CA GLY A 111 16.11 1.40 -9.58
C GLY A 111 15.69 0.31 -10.55
N ASN A 112 15.73 -0.97 -10.14
CA ASN A 112 15.33 -2.10 -10.96
C ASN A 112 13.98 -2.68 -10.50
N TYR A 113 13.37 -3.46 -11.38
CA TYR A 113 12.09 -4.13 -11.20
C TYR A 113 12.17 -5.58 -11.65
N GLN A 114 11.45 -6.46 -11.00
CA GLN A 114 11.29 -7.86 -11.42
C GLN A 114 9.91 -8.36 -11.01
N LEU A 115 9.22 -9.05 -11.90
CA LEU A 115 8.00 -9.76 -11.52
C LEU A 115 8.38 -11.01 -10.71
N TYR A 116 7.86 -11.16 -9.51
CA TYR A 116 8.11 -12.36 -8.71
C TYR A 116 7.25 -13.54 -9.16
N THR A 117 5.92 -13.36 -9.27
CA THR A 117 5.00 -14.43 -9.66
C THR A 117 3.73 -13.90 -10.34
N LEU A 118 3.11 -14.73 -11.18
CA LEU A 118 1.76 -14.54 -11.73
C LEU A 118 0.69 -15.34 -10.98
N GLU A 119 1.07 -16.10 -9.96
CA GLU A 119 0.18 -17.03 -9.25
C GLU A 119 -0.35 -16.46 -7.93
N GLN A 120 0.28 -15.41 -7.42
CA GLN A 120 -0.10 -14.75 -6.17
C GLN A 120 -0.13 -13.22 -6.36
N PRO A 121 -1.11 -12.52 -5.76
CA PRO A 121 -1.14 -11.07 -5.80
C PRO A 121 0.00 -10.48 -4.95
N TYR A 122 0.33 -9.20 -5.17
CA TYR A 122 1.22 -8.47 -4.27
C TYR A 122 0.69 -8.58 -2.82
N PRO A 123 1.50 -8.96 -1.81
CA PRO A 123 0.99 -9.33 -0.48
C PRO A 123 0.17 -8.26 0.22
N ALA A 124 0.48 -6.98 -0.01
CA ALA A 124 -0.26 -5.86 0.57
C ALA A 124 -1.37 -5.32 -0.35
N PHE A 125 -1.74 -6.03 -1.43
CA PHE A 125 -2.80 -5.64 -2.32
C PHE A 125 -4.17 -5.86 -1.66
N LYS A 126 -4.74 -4.76 -1.17
CA LYS A 126 -6.03 -4.76 -0.47
C LYS A 126 -7.23 -4.43 -1.37
N LYS A 127 -7.11 -4.34 -2.70
CA LYS A 127 -8.25 -3.86 -3.52
C LYS A 127 -9.32 -4.91 -3.79
N GLY A 128 -9.03 -6.21 -3.68
CA GLY A 128 -10.05 -7.27 -3.58
C GLY A 128 -10.59 -7.48 -2.16
N HIS A 129 -9.90 -6.94 -1.16
CA HIS A 129 -10.31 -6.90 0.24
C HIS A 129 -10.23 -5.46 0.72
N ARG A 130 -11.12 -4.57 0.24
CA ARG A 130 -11.53 -3.46 1.13
C ARG A 130 -11.78 -4.15 2.45
N ILE A 131 -11.06 -3.77 3.52
CA ILE A 131 -11.29 -4.31 4.86
C ILE A 131 -12.80 -4.31 4.98
N ALA A 132 -13.41 -5.50 4.91
CA ALA A 132 -14.85 -5.57 4.92
C ALA A 132 -15.20 -4.88 6.21
N LYS A 133 -15.99 -3.79 6.16
CA LYS A 133 -16.44 -3.13 7.37
C LYS A 133 -17.17 -4.22 8.14
N THR A 134 -16.47 -4.79 9.11
CA THR A 134 -16.91 -5.89 9.91
C THR A 134 -16.68 -5.47 11.34
N ASP A 135 -17.70 -5.71 12.15
CA ASP A 135 -17.69 -5.64 13.60
C ASP A 135 -17.27 -6.98 14.22
N SER A 136 -17.13 -8.03 13.41
CA SER A 136 -16.61 -9.33 13.80
C SER A 136 -15.20 -9.18 14.35
N TRP A 137 -15.10 -9.39 15.66
CA TRP A 137 -13.85 -9.22 16.38
C TRP A 137 -12.78 -10.20 15.89
N ASP A 138 -13.16 -11.44 15.59
CA ASP A 138 -12.24 -12.47 15.11
C ASP A 138 -11.62 -12.09 13.76
N LYS A 139 -12.46 -11.61 12.83
CA LYS A 139 -11.98 -11.14 11.52
C LYS A 139 -11.06 -9.93 11.63
N ILE A 140 -11.37 -9.00 12.54
CA ILE A 140 -10.48 -7.86 12.81
C ILE A 140 -9.14 -8.36 13.35
N ARG A 141 -9.13 -9.24 14.36
CA ARG A 141 -7.87 -9.78 14.91
C ARG A 141 -7.06 -10.51 13.85
N GLU A 142 -7.70 -11.36 13.06
CA GLU A 142 -7.07 -12.11 11.97
C GLU A 142 -6.42 -11.18 10.93
N GLN A 143 -7.11 -10.11 10.52
CA GLN A 143 -6.57 -9.12 9.58
C GLN A 143 -5.29 -8.43 10.07
N TYR A 144 -5.13 -8.31 11.39
CA TYR A 144 -3.93 -7.76 12.02
C TYR A 144 -2.96 -8.86 12.50
N GLY A 145 -3.16 -10.12 12.10
CA GLY A 145 -2.31 -11.25 12.46
C GLY A 145 -2.31 -11.54 13.97
N PHE A 146 -3.43 -11.26 14.64
CA PHE A 146 -3.58 -11.32 16.11
C PHE A 146 -2.58 -10.44 16.85
N ARG A 147 -2.18 -9.31 16.26
CA ARG A 147 -1.23 -8.37 16.88
C ARG A 147 -1.89 -7.05 17.27
N CYS A 148 -1.32 -6.43 18.30
CA CYS A 148 -1.61 -5.06 18.65
C CYS A 148 -1.20 -4.14 17.49
N ALA A 149 -2.16 -3.37 16.99
CA ALA A 149 -2.03 -2.30 16.01
C ALA A 149 -0.91 -1.30 16.33
N THR A 150 -0.64 -1.07 17.61
CA THR A 150 0.29 -0.01 18.07
C THR A 150 1.68 -0.53 18.39
N CYS A 151 1.81 -1.62 19.15
CA CYS A 151 3.12 -2.14 19.59
C CYS A 151 3.53 -3.47 18.95
N GLY A 152 2.68 -4.09 18.12
CA GLY A 152 2.98 -5.36 17.45
C GLY A 152 2.97 -6.63 18.33
N SER A 153 2.73 -6.50 19.64
CA SER A 153 2.61 -7.66 20.55
C SER A 153 1.48 -8.59 20.10
N ARG A 154 1.71 -9.90 20.11
CA ARG A 154 0.74 -10.90 19.65
C ARG A 154 -0.14 -11.40 20.78
N GLU A 155 -1.44 -11.55 20.53
CA GLU A 155 -2.41 -12.00 21.51
C GLU A 155 -2.03 -13.35 22.11
N GLY A 156 -2.11 -13.45 23.43
CA GLY A 156 -1.80 -14.66 24.16
C GLY A 156 -0.30 -14.92 24.38
N GLU A 157 0.59 -14.23 23.67
CA GLU A 157 2.03 -14.30 23.91
C GLU A 157 2.45 -13.25 24.98
N PRO A 158 3.64 -13.41 25.60
CA PRO A 158 4.24 -12.37 26.42
C PRO A 158 4.25 -11.01 25.71
N HIS A 159 3.88 -9.95 26.43
CA HIS A 159 3.85 -8.61 25.86
C HIS A 159 5.27 -8.13 25.54
N PHE A 160 5.48 -7.60 24.33
CA PHE A 160 6.79 -7.23 23.79
C PHE A 160 7.61 -6.32 24.73
N HIS A 161 6.99 -5.24 25.26
CA HIS A 161 7.65 -4.34 26.23
C HIS A 161 7.50 -4.74 27.71
N TRP A 162 6.62 -5.69 28.04
CA TRP A 162 6.32 -6.09 29.43
C TRP A 162 6.21 -7.61 29.49
N PRO A 163 7.33 -8.34 29.33
CA PRO A 163 7.34 -9.79 29.10
C PRO A 163 6.75 -10.60 30.25
N ALA A 164 6.73 -10.06 31.47
CA ALA A 164 6.07 -10.67 32.63
C ALA A 164 4.52 -10.67 32.54
N THR A 165 3.93 -10.12 31.48
CA THR A 165 2.47 -10.05 31.29
C THR A 165 2.06 -10.60 29.94
N LYS A 166 0.89 -11.24 29.89
CA LYS A 166 0.29 -11.76 28.64
C LYS A 166 -0.40 -10.65 27.86
N THR A 167 -0.24 -10.63 26.54
CA THR A 167 -0.93 -9.69 25.65
C THR A 167 -2.41 -10.03 25.54
N LYS A 168 -3.28 -9.05 25.81
CA LYS A 168 -4.73 -9.16 25.66
C LYS A 168 -5.20 -8.09 24.69
N LEU A 169 -5.77 -8.48 23.55
CA LEU A 169 -6.28 -7.50 22.59
C LEU A 169 -7.67 -7.02 23.00
N GLN A 170 -7.94 -5.76 22.73
CA GLN A 170 -9.20 -5.07 22.99
C GLN A 170 -9.64 -4.32 21.74
N LYS A 171 -10.95 -4.13 21.59
CA LYS A 171 -11.50 -3.22 20.58
C LYS A 171 -11.15 -1.79 21.00
N ALA A 172 -10.36 -1.10 20.18
CA ALA A 172 -10.03 0.31 20.35
C ALA A 172 -10.52 1.13 19.17
N HIS A 173 -10.75 2.42 19.40
CA HIS A 173 -11.18 3.33 18.34
C HIS A 173 -10.05 3.59 17.35
N LYS A 174 -10.38 3.55 16.06
CA LYS A 174 -9.53 4.09 15.01
C LYS A 174 -9.61 5.62 15.00
N ASP A 175 -10.82 6.16 15.10
CA ASP A 175 -11.15 7.56 15.35
C ASP A 175 -12.03 7.62 16.61
N PRO A 176 -11.51 8.17 17.73
CA PRO A 176 -12.26 8.27 18.98
C PRO A 176 -13.49 9.18 18.92
N ASN A 177 -13.55 10.07 17.92
CA ASN A 177 -14.72 10.94 17.71
C ASN A 177 -15.84 10.23 16.94
N GLN A 178 -15.67 8.95 16.61
CA GLN A 178 -16.67 8.11 15.95
C GLN A 178 -17.05 6.91 16.83
N PRO A 179 -18.27 6.34 16.68
CA PRO A 179 -18.70 5.17 17.44
C PRO A 179 -17.74 3.97 17.28
N LEU A 180 -17.64 3.13 18.31
CA LEU A 180 -16.85 1.89 18.28
C LEU A 180 -17.58 0.80 17.47
N ALA A 181 -17.63 0.98 16.15
CA ALA A 181 -18.39 0.14 15.23
C ALA A 181 -17.55 -0.33 14.04
N ALA A 182 -18.15 -1.17 13.19
CA ALA A 182 -17.53 -1.71 11.99
C ALA A 182 -16.81 -0.63 11.16
N GLY A 183 -15.53 -0.83 10.88
CA GLY A 183 -14.69 0.13 10.16
C GLY A 183 -14.02 1.20 11.01
N ASN A 184 -14.37 1.33 12.28
CA ASN A 184 -13.73 2.23 13.26
C ASN A 184 -13.05 1.48 14.42
N ILE A 185 -12.83 0.17 14.29
CA ILE A 185 -12.18 -0.66 15.30
C ILE A 185 -10.78 -1.03 14.83
N ILE A 186 -9.79 -0.87 15.71
CA ILE A 186 -8.45 -1.46 15.59
C ILE A 186 -8.16 -2.32 16.82
N PRO A 187 -7.39 -3.42 16.69
CA PRO A 187 -7.01 -4.22 17.83
C PRO A 187 -5.83 -3.59 18.56
N GLN A 188 -6.03 -3.08 19.78
CA GLN A 188 -4.93 -2.61 20.64
C GLN A 188 -4.79 -3.51 21.86
N CYS A 189 -3.57 -3.71 22.35
CA CYS A 189 -3.37 -4.41 23.61
C CYS A 189 -3.81 -3.55 24.80
N GLN A 190 -4.05 -4.19 25.95
CA GLN A 190 -4.45 -3.55 27.19
C GLN A 190 -3.49 -2.44 27.67
N LYS A 191 -2.21 -2.50 27.28
CA LYS A 191 -1.19 -1.51 27.66
C LYS A 191 -1.23 -0.29 26.74
N CYS A 192 -1.33 -0.51 25.42
CA CYS A 192 -1.42 0.56 24.44
C CYS A 192 -2.75 1.31 24.52
N ASN A 193 -3.88 0.59 24.57
CA ASN A 193 -5.21 1.19 24.61
C ASN A 193 -5.38 2.11 25.85
N ARG A 194 -4.90 1.66 27.01
CA ARG A 194 -4.93 2.46 28.25
C ARG A 194 -4.06 3.73 28.16
N ALA A 195 -2.93 3.66 27.45
CA ALA A 195 -2.03 4.80 27.29
C ALA A 195 -2.51 5.78 26.20
N ASP A 196 -3.17 5.26 25.17
CA ASP A 196 -3.73 6.02 24.05
C ASP A 196 -4.71 7.08 24.51
N ARG A 197 -5.66 6.70 25.38
CA ARG A 197 -6.69 7.56 25.97
C ARG A 197 -7.46 8.38 24.93
N ASN A 198 -7.76 7.79 23.77
CA ASN A 198 -8.56 8.42 22.73
C ASN A 198 -7.94 9.73 22.20
N ARG A 199 -6.60 9.85 22.24
CA ARG A 199 -5.90 11.08 21.85
C ARG A 199 -5.57 11.14 20.37
N TRP A 200 -5.57 10.01 19.67
CA TRP A 200 -5.04 9.88 18.32
C TRP A 200 -6.07 9.31 17.36
N VAL A 201 -5.97 9.70 16.09
CA VAL A 201 -6.69 9.06 14.98
C VAL A 201 -5.70 8.24 14.15
N TYR A 202 -6.10 7.03 13.80
CA TYR A 202 -5.30 6.05 13.08
C TYR A 202 -5.78 5.83 11.65
N ASP A 203 -4.86 5.46 10.75
CA ASP A 203 -5.23 4.85 9.48
C ASP A 203 -5.42 3.32 9.60
N ASP A 204 -5.79 2.65 8.50
CA ASP A 204 -5.99 1.19 8.48
C ASP A 204 -4.69 0.38 8.65
N LYS A 205 -3.53 1.05 8.67
CA LYS A 205 -2.23 0.46 9.02
C LYS A 205 -1.79 0.86 10.43
N SER A 206 -2.70 1.45 11.21
CA SER A 206 -2.47 1.85 12.59
C SER A 206 -1.39 2.92 12.77
N ARG A 207 -1.18 3.75 11.74
CA ARG A 207 -0.33 4.93 11.83
C ARG A 207 -1.16 6.10 12.34
N VAL A 208 -0.60 6.87 13.27
CA VAL A 208 -1.22 8.12 13.73
C VAL A 208 -1.24 9.12 12.57
N ILE A 209 -2.43 9.63 12.24
CA ILE A 209 -2.63 10.60 11.16
C ILE A 209 -3.20 11.93 11.65
N LYS A 210 -3.85 11.96 12.83
CA LYS A 210 -4.41 13.18 13.42
C LYS A 210 -4.39 13.12 14.95
N LEU A 211 -4.51 14.30 15.56
CA LEU A 211 -4.83 14.46 16.98
C LEU A 211 -6.36 14.46 17.12
N ALA A 212 -6.91 13.59 17.97
CA ALA A 212 -8.33 13.51 18.25
C ALA A 212 -8.74 14.46 19.39
N ASP A 213 -7.89 14.59 20.42
CA ASP A 213 -8.12 15.47 21.57
C ASP A 213 -7.12 16.65 21.59
N ALA A 214 -7.61 17.84 21.23
CA ALA A 214 -6.82 19.06 21.22
C ALA A 214 -6.30 19.47 22.62
N ASN A 215 -6.96 19.05 23.71
CA ASN A 215 -6.48 19.36 25.05
C ASN A 215 -5.11 18.74 25.32
N PHE A 216 -4.77 17.64 24.63
CA PHE A 216 -3.47 17.00 24.79
C PHE A 216 -2.30 17.90 24.37
N ILE A 217 -2.54 18.93 23.54
CA ILE A 217 -1.55 19.95 23.17
C ILE A 217 -0.98 20.65 24.40
N LYS A 218 -1.75 20.75 25.50
CA LYS A 218 -1.29 21.35 26.76
C LYS A 218 -0.06 20.64 27.36
N ASN A 219 0.12 19.35 27.05
CA ASN A 219 1.28 18.56 27.49
C ASN A 219 2.52 18.76 26.62
N PHE A 220 2.42 19.46 25.49
CA PHE A 220 3.57 19.70 24.62
C PHE A 220 4.45 20.83 25.17
N ASP A 221 5.74 20.76 24.86
CA ASP A 221 6.69 21.81 25.20
C ASP A 221 6.23 23.17 24.68
N LYS A 222 6.58 24.24 25.42
CA LYS A 222 6.20 25.63 25.07
C LYS A 222 6.57 25.98 23.63
N LYS A 223 7.72 25.53 23.14
CA LYS A 223 8.20 25.75 21.77
C LYS A 223 7.28 25.09 20.73
N VAL A 224 6.79 23.88 20.99
CA VAL A 224 5.87 23.17 20.10
C VAL A 224 4.50 23.83 20.12
N ARG A 225 3.97 24.15 21.31
CA ARG A 225 2.70 24.88 21.44
C ARG A 225 2.72 26.21 20.68
N TRP A 226 3.82 26.96 20.75
CA TRP A 226 3.98 28.22 20.02
C TRP A 226 4.01 28.03 18.50
N LYS A 227 4.67 26.97 18.01
CA LYS A 227 4.64 26.63 16.58
C LYS A 227 3.22 26.29 16.11
N ILE A 228 2.48 25.50 16.89
CA ILE A 228 1.08 25.17 16.60
C ILE A 228 0.25 26.45 16.56
N PHE A 229 0.36 27.31 17.58
CA PHE A 229 -0.34 28.59 17.62
C PHE A 229 -0.09 29.44 16.38
N LYS A 230 1.18 29.60 15.96
CA LYS A 230 1.53 30.36 14.75
C LYS A 230 0.86 29.82 13.49
N ILE A 231 0.85 28.51 13.30
CA ILE A 231 0.21 27.86 12.14
C ILE A 231 -1.29 28.18 12.14
N LEU A 232 -1.97 27.97 13.28
CA LEU A 232 -3.40 28.20 13.41
C LEU A 232 -3.76 29.68 13.24
N TYR A 233 -3.01 30.58 13.86
CA TYR A 233 -3.21 32.02 13.76
C TYR A 233 -3.11 32.51 12.31
N GLN A 234 -2.09 32.05 11.56
CA GLN A 234 -1.94 32.38 10.14
C GLN A 234 -3.08 31.82 9.29
N GLU A 235 -3.56 30.61 9.57
CA GLU A 235 -4.67 30.01 8.83
C GLU A 235 -5.97 30.78 9.05
N PHE A 236 -6.32 31.10 10.30
CA PHE A 236 -7.58 31.76 10.62
C PHE A 236 -7.59 33.25 10.24
N ASN A 237 -6.46 33.96 10.39
CA ASN A 237 -6.38 35.36 9.97
C ASN A 237 -6.40 35.56 8.45
N LYS A 238 -5.95 34.58 7.67
CA LYS A 238 -6.08 34.63 6.20
C LYS A 238 -7.53 34.41 5.74
N LYS A 239 -8.29 33.56 6.44
CA LYS A 239 -9.71 33.32 6.13
C LYS A 239 -10.59 34.54 6.44
N SER A 240 -10.28 35.29 7.49
CA SER A 240 -11.00 36.55 7.81
C SER A 240 -10.84 37.69 6.80
N CYS A 241 -9.94 37.56 5.82
CA CYS A 241 -9.76 38.54 4.73
C CYS A 241 -10.45 38.13 3.42
N VAL A 242 -10.99 36.91 3.33
CA VAL A 242 -11.66 36.37 2.12
C VAL A 242 -13.18 36.29 2.31
N GLU A 243 -13.66 36.37 3.56
CA GLU A 243 -15.09 36.39 3.92
C GLU A 243 -15.60 37.82 4.24
N LYS A 244 -14.93 38.87 3.73
CA LYS A 244 -15.41 40.26 3.77
C LYS A 244 -15.72 40.77 2.38
#